data_AF-A0A8T3PKN1-F1
#
_entry.id   AF-A0A8T3PKN1-F1
#
_cell.length_a   1.000
_cell.length_b   1.000
_cell.length_c   1.000
_cell.angle_alpha   90.00
_cell.angle_beta   90.00
_cell.angle_gamma   90.00
#
_symmetry.space_group_name_H-M   'P 1'
#
loop_
_entity.id
_entity.type
_entity.pdbx_description
1 polymer ?
#
loop_
_entity_poly.entity_id
_entity_poly.type
_entity_poly.pdbx_seq_one_letter_code
_entity_poly.pdbx_strand_id
1 'polypeptide(L)'
;MRGEVTRMAPAGQRHGRIAMNLATSLNGSVRARRLGVVYTAETGFLLATAPDTARAPDVAFVASQIRMIIRDFVNIGNRRA
;
A
#
# COMPACT_ATOMS: atom_id res chain seq x y z
N MET A 1 9.99 5.63 10.43
CA MET A 1 10.40 4.19 10.31
C MET A 1 10.76 3.72 11.72
N ARG A 2 10.53 2.44 12.11
CA ARG A 2 10.66 1.96 13.53
C ARG A 2 9.69 2.63 14.52
N GLY A 3 8.39 2.68 14.21
CA GLY A 3 7.38 3.34 15.05
C GLY A 3 7.22 4.85 14.82
N GLU A 4 8.13 5.51 14.11
CA GLU A 4 8.00 6.94 13.78
C GLU A 4 7.23 7.19 12.48
N VAL A 5 6.31 8.16 12.52
CA VAL A 5 5.52 8.63 11.38
C VAL A 5 6.34 9.64 10.56
N THR A 6 6.65 9.29 9.32
CA THR A 6 7.27 10.22 8.36
C THR A 6 6.19 10.81 7.47
N ARG A 7 5.95 12.12 7.56
CA ARG A 7 5.04 12.82 6.65
C ARG A 7 5.72 13.06 5.31
N MET A 8 4.98 12.85 4.24
CA MET A 8 5.37 13.25 2.89
C MET A 8 4.36 14.25 2.33
N ALA A 9 4.79 15.07 1.37
CA ALA A 9 3.90 15.97 0.68
C ALA A 9 2.80 15.18 -0.07
N PRO A 10 1.58 15.72 -0.19
CA PRO A 10 0.51 15.06 -0.94
C PRO A 10 0.91 14.77 -2.38
N ALA A 11 0.40 13.67 -2.93
CA ALA A 11 0.59 13.33 -4.34
C ALA A 11 -0.05 14.39 -5.26
N GLY A 12 0.73 14.92 -6.21
CA GLY A 12 0.24 15.82 -7.25
C GLY A 12 -0.31 15.09 -8.49
N GLN A 13 -0.91 15.84 -9.42
CA GLN A 13 -1.57 15.32 -10.63
C GLN A 13 -0.67 14.40 -11.48
N ARG A 14 0.60 14.78 -11.69
CA ARG A 14 1.58 13.95 -12.43
C ARG A 14 1.83 12.61 -11.74
N HIS A 15 1.94 12.61 -10.41
CA HIS A 15 2.13 11.40 -9.62
C HIS A 15 0.92 10.47 -9.77
N GLY A 16 -0.30 11.01 -9.58
CA GLY A 16 -1.54 10.22 -9.69
C GLY A 16 -1.68 9.56 -11.06
N ARG A 17 -1.39 10.28 -12.15
CA ARG A 17 -1.43 9.71 -13.51
C ARG A 17 -0.43 8.57 -13.71
N ILE A 18 0.80 8.72 -13.21
CA ILE A 18 1.83 7.68 -13.32
C ILE A 18 1.44 6.44 -12.51
N ALA A 19 1.03 6.63 -11.25
CA ALA A 19 0.60 5.54 -10.38
C ALA A 19 -0.57 4.76 -10.99
N MET A 20 -1.57 5.46 -11.54
CA MET A 20 -2.73 4.81 -12.18
C MET A 20 -2.36 3.98 -13.41
N ASN A 21 -1.45 4.48 -14.25
CA ASN A 21 -0.98 3.76 -15.44
C ASN A 21 -0.24 2.46 -15.06
N LEU A 22 0.60 2.53 -14.02
CA LEU A 22 1.30 1.37 -13.49
C LEU A 22 0.32 0.34 -12.90
N ALA A 23 -0.58 0.81 -12.03
CA ALA A 23 -1.58 -0.05 -11.39
C ALA A 23 -2.48 -0.75 -12.40
N THR A 24 -2.93 -0.06 -13.44
CA THR A 24 -3.80 -0.63 -14.48
C THR A 24 -3.10 -1.75 -15.25
N SER A 25 -1.86 -1.51 -15.68
CA SER A 25 -1.05 -2.50 -16.41
C SER A 25 -0.79 -3.76 -15.57
N LEU A 26 -0.44 -3.56 -14.28
CA LEU A 26 -0.23 -4.66 -13.33
C LEU A 26 -1.52 -5.44 -13.05
N ASN A 27 -2.61 -4.72 -12.77
CA ASN A 27 -3.90 -5.31 -12.43
C ASN A 27 -4.48 -6.16 -13.57
N GLY A 28 -4.27 -5.77 -14.83
CA GLY A 28 -4.66 -6.59 -15.98
C GLY A 28 -4.02 -7.97 -15.96
N SER A 29 -2.70 -8.02 -15.75
CA SER A 29 -1.95 -9.28 -15.69
C SER A 29 -2.32 -10.12 -14.47
N VAL A 30 -2.44 -9.47 -13.30
CA VAL A 30 -2.76 -10.14 -12.03
C VAL A 30 -4.16 -10.75 -12.05
N ARG A 31 -5.16 -10.02 -12.55
CA ARG A 31 -6.55 -10.51 -12.64
C ARG A 31 -6.71 -11.64 -13.64
N ALA A 32 -6.13 -11.49 -14.84
CA ALA A 32 -6.23 -12.51 -15.89
C ALA A 32 -5.71 -13.87 -15.43
N ARG A 33 -4.72 -13.89 -14.54
CA ARG A 33 -4.04 -15.10 -14.04
C ARG A 33 -4.41 -15.45 -12.59
N ARG A 34 -5.32 -14.70 -11.96
CA ARG A 34 -5.74 -14.89 -10.54
C ARG A 34 -4.57 -14.94 -9.55
N LEU A 35 -3.57 -14.08 -9.77
CA LEU A 35 -2.31 -14.12 -9.00
C LEU A 35 -2.40 -13.42 -7.65
N GLY A 36 -3.45 -12.64 -7.39
CA GLY A 36 -3.61 -11.88 -6.16
C GLY A 36 -4.36 -10.57 -6.37
N VAL A 37 -3.98 -9.52 -5.64
CA VAL A 37 -4.66 -8.21 -5.64
C VAL A 37 -3.63 -7.10 -5.82
N VAL A 38 -3.99 -6.09 -6.61
CA VAL A 38 -3.22 -4.85 -6.77
C VAL A 38 -3.94 -3.72 -6.01
N TYR A 39 -3.19 -2.98 -5.19
CA TYR A 39 -3.64 -1.83 -4.42
C TYR A 39 -2.95 -0.57 -4.93
N THR A 40 -3.61 0.58 -4.78
CA THR A 40 -3.08 1.89 -5.12
C THR A 40 -2.91 2.75 -3.85
N ALA A 41 -2.55 4.02 -4.04
CA ALA A 41 -2.41 5.03 -3.00
C ALA A 41 -3.49 4.94 -1.89
N GLU A 42 -3.11 5.37 -0.69
CA GLU A 42 -3.88 5.33 0.58
C GLU A 42 -3.99 3.97 1.28
N THR A 43 -3.55 2.87 0.63
CA THR A 43 -3.48 1.56 1.30
C THR A 43 -2.18 1.42 2.06
N GLY A 44 -2.25 1.19 3.37
CA GLY A 44 -1.09 0.91 4.21
C GLY A 44 -0.93 -0.58 4.52
N PHE A 45 0.31 -1.03 4.58
CA PHE A 45 0.69 -2.41 4.86
C PHE A 45 1.55 -2.45 6.12
N LEU A 46 1.16 -3.28 7.10
CA LEU A 46 1.96 -3.52 8.30
C LEU A 46 3.02 -4.58 7.97
N LEU A 47 4.29 -4.17 7.96
CA LEU A 47 5.43 -4.99 7.58
C LEU A 47 6.11 -5.65 8.78
N ALA A 48 6.05 -5.03 9.95
CA ALA A 48 6.59 -5.56 11.19
C ALA A 48 5.82 -4.98 12.38
N THR A 49 5.83 -5.72 13.50
CA THR A 49 5.29 -5.30 14.80
C THR A 49 6.41 -5.26 15.83
N ALA A 50 6.27 -4.39 16.85
CA ALA A 50 7.23 -4.26 17.95
C ALA A 50 8.70 -3.98 17.51
N PRO A 51 9.02 -2.80 16.93
CA PRO A 51 8.13 -1.66 16.73
C PRO A 51 7.37 -1.74 15.40
N ASP A 52 6.16 -1.16 15.39
CA ASP A 52 5.31 -1.16 14.21
C ASP A 52 5.99 -0.44 13.04
N THR A 53 6.01 -1.11 11.89
CA THR A 53 6.51 -0.55 10.63
C THR A 53 5.43 -0.71 9.59
N ALA A 54 4.80 0.40 9.21
CA ALA A 54 3.83 0.44 8.13
C ALA A 54 4.36 1.27 6.94
N ARG A 55 3.94 0.90 5.72
CA ARG A 55 4.22 1.64 4.49
C ARG A 55 2.95 1.77 3.66
N ALA A 56 2.72 2.93 3.07
CA ALA A 56 1.72 3.14 2.02
C ALA A 56 2.45 3.41 0.70
N PRO A 57 2.60 2.40 -0.17
CA PRO A 57 3.20 2.57 -1.49
C PRO A 57 2.20 3.17 -2.47
N ASP A 58 2.71 3.79 -3.54
CA ASP A 58 1.87 4.33 -4.63
C ASP A 58 1.10 3.22 -5.36
N VAL A 59 1.74 2.04 -5.50
CA VAL A 59 1.18 0.80 -6.06
C VAL A 59 1.76 -0.40 -5.31
N ALA A 60 0.93 -1.37 -4.94
CA ALA A 60 1.35 -2.64 -4.34
C ALA A 60 0.66 -3.83 -5.01
N PHE A 61 1.37 -4.95 -5.13
CA PHE A 61 0.81 -6.25 -5.48
C PHE A 61 0.97 -7.21 -4.31
N VAL A 62 -0.12 -7.86 -3.92
CA VAL A 62 -0.11 -8.91 -2.90
C VAL A 62 -0.53 -10.22 -3.56
N ALA A 63 0.39 -11.19 -3.61
CA ALA A 63 0.13 -12.50 -4.16
C ALA A 63 -0.94 -13.26 -3.34
N SER A 64 -1.75 -14.07 -4.02
CA SER A 64 -2.89 -14.79 -3.41
C SER A 64 -2.50 -15.71 -2.24
N GLN A 65 -1.25 -16.17 -2.20
CA GLN A 65 -0.72 -17.05 -1.15
C GLN A 65 -0.21 -16.29 0.08
N ILE A 66 -0.07 -14.96 0.01
CA ILE A 66 0.48 -14.14 1.09
C ILE A 66 -0.63 -13.63 2.00
N ARG A 67 -0.50 -13.93 3.29
CA ARG A 67 -1.39 -13.38 4.33
C ARG A 67 -0.78 -12.09 4.88
N MET A 68 -1.09 -10.97 4.25
CA MET A 68 -0.65 -9.64 4.71
C MET A 68 -1.74 -8.93 5.51
N ILE A 69 -1.36 -8.16 6.53
CA ILE A 69 -2.27 -7.26 7.24
C ILE A 69 -2.33 -5.94 6.46
N ILE A 70 -3.48 -5.69 5.85
CA ILE A 70 -3.76 -4.52 5.01
C ILE A 70 -4.72 -3.61 5.78
N ARG A 71 -4.42 -2.31 5.81
CA ARG A 71 -5.23 -1.30 6.51
C ARG A 71 -5.26 -0.01 5.73
N ASP A 72 -6.35 0.72 5.83
CA ASP A 72 -6.40 2.09 5.32
C ASP A 72 -5.43 2.97 6.11
N PHE A 73 -4.72 3.88 5.45
CA PHE A 73 -3.73 4.72 6.12
C PHE A 73 -4.34 5.56 7.25
N VAL A 74 -5.60 5.99 7.08
CA VAL A 74 -6.39 6.70 8.10
C VAL A 74 -6.50 5.89 9.41
N ASN A 75 -6.52 4.56 9.33
CA ASN A 75 -6.76 3.66 10.46
C ASN A 75 -5.48 3.10 11.10
N ILE A 76 -4.30 3.35 10.53
CA ILE A 76 -3.02 2.84 11.06
C ILE A 76 -2.53 3.68 12.26
N GLY A 77 -2.79 4.99 12.26
CA GLY A 77 -2.28 5.91 13.28
C GLY A 77 -3.03 5.90 14.62
N ASN A 78 -4.13 5.16 14.75
CA ASN A 78 -5.02 5.25 15.92
C ASN A 78 -4.81 4.17 17.00
N ARG A 79 -3.70 3.43 16.95
CA ARG A 79 -3.23 2.69 18.14
C ARG A 79 -2.26 3.58 18.91
N ARG A 80 -2.78 4.34 19.87
CA ARG A 80 -1.97 4.89 20.96
C ARG A 80 -1.92 3.87 22.10
N ALA A 81 -0.70 3.67 22.59
CA ALA A 81 -0.28 3.15 23.91
C ALA A 81 -0.71 1.73 24.29
#